data_AF-A0AAV5Z592-F1
#
_entry.id   AF-A0AAV5Z592-F1
#
_cell.length_a   1.000
_cell.length_b   1.000
_cell.length_c   1.000
_cell.angle_alpha   90.00
_cell.angle_beta   90.00
_cell.angle_gamma   90.00
#
_symmetry.space_group_name_H-M   'P 1'
#
loop_
_entity.id
_entity.type
_entity.pdbx_description
1 polymer ?
#
loop_
_entity_poly.entity_id
_entity_poly.type
_entity_poly.pdbx_seq_one_letter_code
_entity_poly.pdbx_strand_id
1 'polypeptide(L)' 'MDLTTNGWDYEAIFTALERVPAVPVLGYTTHALARATQPLHARCRRVVTKEALTQELPELLQRGLAA' A
#
# COMPACT_ATOMS: atom_id res chain seq x y z
N MET A 1 0.66 3.50 2.31
CA MET A 1 -0.75 3.91 2.29
C MET A 1 -1.55 2.93 3.12
N ASP A 2 -2.28 3.43 4.10
CA ASP A 2 -3.24 2.63 4.85
C ASP A 2 -4.44 2.33 3.93
N LEU A 3 -4.72 1.06 3.66
CA LEU A 3 -5.85 0.64 2.83
C LEU A 3 -7.15 0.51 3.63
N THR A 4 -7.12 0.80 4.93
CA THR A 4 -8.24 0.71 5.85
C THR A 4 -8.81 2.07 6.27
N THR A 5 -8.30 3.16 5.67
CA THR A 5 -8.77 4.51 5.99
C THR A 5 -10.15 4.76 5.35
N ASN A 6 -11.16 4.88 6.20
CA ASN A 6 -12.52 5.17 5.76
C ASN A 6 -12.63 6.56 5.12
N GLY A 7 -13.47 6.66 4.09
CA GLY A 7 -13.76 7.93 3.40
C GLY A 7 -12.69 8.35 2.37
N TRP A 8 -11.65 7.55 2.15
CA TRP A 8 -10.71 7.78 1.07
C TRP A 8 -11.28 7.32 -0.27
N ASP A 9 -11.16 8.18 -1.28
CA ASP A 9 -11.41 7.81 -2.68
C ASP A 9 -10.14 7.19 -3.26
N TYR A 10 -9.96 5.90 -3.03
CA TYR A 10 -8.79 5.17 -3.50
C TYR A 10 -8.69 5.14 -5.04
N GLU A 11 -9.81 5.15 -5.75
CA GLU A 11 -9.81 5.20 -7.22
C GLU A 11 -9.22 6.51 -7.72
N ALA A 12 -9.66 7.65 -7.18
CA ALA A 12 -9.09 8.95 -7.52
C ALA A 12 -7.60 9.05 -7.16
N ILE A 13 -7.22 8.56 -5.98
CA ILE A 13 -5.82 8.57 -5.52
C ILE A 13 -4.94 7.74 -6.45
N PHE A 14 -5.30 6.48 -6.70
CA PHE A 14 -4.48 5.64 -7.56
C PHE A 14 -4.48 6.12 -9.01
N THR A 15 -5.57 6.69 -9.52
CA THR A 15 -5.61 7.30 -10.86
C THR A 15 -4.66 8.50 -10.96
N ALA A 16 -4.53 9.30 -9.89
CA ALA A 16 -3.57 10.39 -9.85
C ALA A 16 -2.12 9.86 -9.83
N LEU A 17 -1.85 8.79 -9.08
CA LEU A 17 -0.53 8.16 -8.99
C LEU A 17 -0.08 7.55 -10.32
N GLU A 18 -1.00 6.97 -11.11
CA GLU A 18 -0.70 6.44 -12.45
C GLU A 18 -0.18 7.50 -13.43
N ARG A 19 -0.48 8.78 -13.19
CA ARG A 19 0.02 9.90 -14.02
C ARG A 19 1.47 10.25 -13.73
N VAL A 20 2.01 9.80 -12.59
CA VAL A 20 3.40 10.03 -12.21
C VAL A 20 4.20 8.77 -12.54
N PRO A 21 5.15 8.83 -13.48
CA PRO A 21 5.93 7.67 -13.87
C PRO A 21 6.65 7.02 -12.67
N ALA A 22 6.49 5.70 -12.55
CA ALA A 22 7.26 4.85 -11.65
C ALA A 22 7.16 5.16 -10.14
N VAL A 23 6.04 5.71 -9.63
CA VAL A 23 5.84 5.86 -8.18
C VAL A 23 5.47 4.51 -7.54
N PRO A 24 6.34 3.90 -6.70
CA PRO A 24 6.00 2.65 -6.04
C PRO A 24 5.07 2.90 -4.85
N VAL A 25 3.93 2.20 -4.81
CA VAL A 25 2.98 2.29 -3.70
C VAL A 25 3.15 1.11 -2.75
N LEU A 26 3.49 1.39 -1.50
CA LEU A 26 3.38 0.43 -0.40
C LEU A 26 1.99 0.53 0.22
N GLY A 27 1.15 -0.49 0.04
CA GLY A 27 -0.10 -0.63 0.77
C GLY A 27 0.13 -1.35 2.10
N TYR A 28 -0.65 -1.00 3.13
CA TYR A 28 -0.76 -1.84 4.31
C TYR A 28 -2.21 -1.98 4.77
N THR A 29 -2.53 -3.12 5.36
CA THR A 29 -3.87 -3.46 5.87
C THR A 29 -3.76 -4.28 7.16
N THR A 30 -4.88 -4.67 7.74
CA THR A 30 -4.90 -5.63 8.86
C THR A 30 -5.26 -7.02 8.35
N HIS A 31 -4.91 -8.07 9.10
CA HIS A 31 -5.32 -9.43 8.77
C HIS A 31 -6.85 -9.57 8.60
N ALA A 32 -7.62 -8.87 9.43
CA ALA A 32 -9.09 -8.89 9.39
C ALA A 32 -9.66 -8.24 8.12
N LEU A 33 -9.00 -7.20 7.59
CA LEU A 33 -9.48 -6.43 6.43
C LEU A 33 -8.76 -6.77 5.12
N ALA A 34 -7.88 -7.77 5.11
CA ALA A 34 -7.15 -8.18 3.92
C ALA A 34 -8.06 -8.55 2.74
N ARG A 35 -9.16 -9.28 3.00
CA ARG A 35 -10.15 -9.62 1.96
C ARG A 35 -10.90 -8.41 1.42
N ALA A 36 -11.32 -7.51 2.31
CA ALA A 36 -12.04 -6.29 1.93
C ALA A 36 -11.17 -5.35 1.08
N THR A 37 -9.87 -5.29 1.39
CA THR A 37 -8.91 -4.44 0.68
C THR A 37 -8.28 -5.10 -0.55
N GLN A 38 -8.55 -6.39 -0.81
CA GLN A 38 -7.97 -7.17 -1.90
C GLN A 38 -8.06 -6.50 -3.28
N PRO A 39 -9.18 -5.83 -3.67
CA PRO A 39 -9.27 -5.16 -4.96
C PRO A 39 -8.19 -4.09 -5.18
N LEU A 40 -7.69 -3.46 -4.10
CA LEU A 40 -6.67 -2.42 -4.15
C LEU A 40 -5.24 -3.00 -4.19
N HIS A 41 -5.06 -4.29 -3.93
CA HIS A 41 -3.72 -4.88 -3.76
C HIS A 41 -2.92 -4.88 -5.07
N ALA A 42 -3.58 -5.13 -6.20
CA ALA A 42 -2.94 -5.13 -7.52
C ALA A 42 -2.45 -3.73 -7.96
N ARG A 43 -2.99 -2.67 -7.34
CA ARG A 43 -2.59 -1.28 -7.56
C ARG A 43 -1.37 -0.88 -6.71
N CYS A 44 -0.96 -1.72 -5.77
CA CYS A 44 0.20 -1.51 -4.93
C CYS A 44 1.40 -2.30 -5.47
N ARG A 45 2.61 -1.74 -5.32
CA ARG A 45 3.84 -2.49 -5.61
C ARG A 45 4.05 -3.63 -4.62
N ARG A 46 3.62 -3.41 -3.37
CA ARG A 46 3.65 -4.38 -2.28
C ARG A 46 2.53 -4.07 -1.30
N VAL A 47 1.91 -5.11 -0.75
CA VAL A 47 0.97 -4.99 0.37
C VAL A 47 1.47 -5.83 1.54
N VAL A 48 1.48 -5.24 2.72
CA VAL A 48 1.89 -5.90 3.97
C VAL A 48 0.81 -5.73 5.04
N THR A 49 0.89 -6.49 6.12
CA THR A 49 0.09 -6.17 7.30
C THR A 49 0.70 -4.99 8.06
N LYS A 50 -0.09 -4.32 8.90
CA LYS A 50 0.38 -3.22 9.74
C LYS A 50 1.51 -3.67 10.67
N GLU A 51 1.42 -4.90 11.18
CA GLU A 51 2.45 -5.52 12.02
C GLU A 51 3.74 -5.71 11.23
N ALA A 52 3.66 -6.31 10.03
CA ALA A 52 4.82 -6.53 9.16
C ALA A 52 5.45 -5.19 8.71
N LEU A 53 4.64 -4.18 8.39
CA LEU A 53 5.13 -2.84 8.07
C LEU A 53 6.00 -2.28 9.20
N THR A 54 5.57 -2.43 10.45
CA THR A 54 6.30 -1.90 11.60
C THR A 54 7.64 -2.61 11.78
N GLN A 55 7.67 -3.93 11.57
CA GLN A 55 8.88 -4.74 11.68
C GLN A 55 9.88 -4.44 10.55
N GLU A 56 9.38 -4.22 9.35
CA GLU A 56 10.20 -4.05 8.14
C GLU A 56 10.52 -2.58 7.82
N LEU A 57 9.92 -1.62 8.52
CA LEU A 57 10.11 -0.20 8.26
C LEU A 57 11.59 0.22 8.17
N PRO A 58 12.49 -0.23 9.08
CA PRO A 58 13.90 0.12 8.98
C PRO A 58 14.53 -0.32 7.65
N GLU A 59 14.23 -1.53 7.19
CA GLU A 59 14.77 -2.06 5.94
C GLU A 59 14.17 -1.35 4.72
N LEU A 60 12.86 -1.11 4.73
CA LEU A 60 12.15 -0.38 3.67
C LEU A 60 12.67 1.04 3.50
N LEU A 61 13.03 1.73 4.58
CA LEU A 61 13.62 3.06 4.52
C LEU A 61 15.05 3.05 3.96
N GLN A 62 15.81 1.98 4.20
CA GLN A 62 17.18 1.85 3.71
C GLN A 62 17.27 1.38 2.25
N ARG A 63 16.40 0.45 1.85
CA ARG A 63 16.47 -0.25 0.55
C ARG A 63 15.38 0.17 -0.42
N GLY A 64 14.38 0.92 0.04
CA GLY A 64 13.21 1.30 -0.74
C GLY A 64 12.28 0.12 -1.01
N LEU A 65 11.23 0.40 -1.79
CA LEU A 65 10.25 -0.58 -2.27
C LEU A 65 10.78 -1.31 -3.50
N ALA A 66 11.95 -1.92 -3.37
CA ALA A 66 12.51 -2.73 -4.45
C ALA A 66 11.81 -4.09 -4.50
N ALA A 67 11.63 -4.51 -5.75
CA ALA A 67 10.82 -5.62 -6.26
C ALA A 67 11.04 -6.98 -5.62
#